data_AF-A0A7C3APV1-F1
#
_entry.id   AF-A0A7C3APV1-F1
#
_cell.length_a   1.000
_cell.length_b   1.000
_cell.length_c   1.000
_cell.angle_alpha   90.00
_cell.angle_beta   90.00
_cell.angle_gamma   90.00
#
_symmetry.space_group_name_H-M   'P 1'
#
loop_
_entity.id
_entity.type
_entity.pdbx_description
1 polymer ?
#
loop_
_entity_poly.entity_id
_entity_poly.type
_entity_poly.pdbx_seq_one_letter_code
_entity_poly.pdbx_strand_id
1 'polypeptide(L)'
;LENNPVVLKPDAGSHGKNIKLAEGQQQLLAILSEIGPSIINPIGVLAQELVHKWFFDLRIIVAKERGKEAYCYPTAMARTGLNDFRTNAYLGNMVFGIKLPQKIRENAVKCAESIAKDCEAWVIALDAMIDFGEEIPIDKHIISEFEKLAPLFNEIQRIKSQKVNKENFCSWNKKLEEAFQSYANSKAYCNIKEEIEKSVKNMEHRVVFHEANSCPDFWEQTRLAAGIDLAKQLLLCAESLLNKQAYIST
;
A
#
# COMPACT_ATOMS: atom_id res chain seq x y z
N LEU A 1 17.13 -19.35 -12.93
CA LEU A 1 16.83 -19.78 -11.55
C LEU A 1 18.08 -20.18 -10.77
N GLU A 2 19.19 -20.61 -11.40
CA GLU A 2 20.36 -21.12 -10.66
C GLU A 2 21.04 -20.10 -9.72
N ASN A 3 20.85 -18.78 -9.87
CA ASN A 3 21.42 -17.77 -8.96
C ASN A 3 20.52 -16.54 -8.72
N ASN A 4 19.22 -16.59 -9.04
CA ASN A 4 18.35 -15.42 -8.88
C ASN A 4 17.58 -15.50 -7.57
N PRO A 5 17.53 -14.42 -6.76
CA PRO A 5 16.77 -14.42 -5.53
C PRO A 5 15.27 -14.60 -5.78
N VAL A 6 14.63 -15.45 -4.96
CA VAL A 6 13.20 -15.75 -5.04
C VAL A 6 12.53 -15.42 -3.72
N VAL A 7 11.44 -14.66 -3.79
CA VAL A 7 10.58 -14.38 -2.64
C VAL A 7 9.51 -15.47 -2.57
N LEU A 8 9.47 -16.18 -1.45
CA LEU A 8 8.46 -17.18 -1.13
C LEU A 8 7.39 -16.55 -0.23
N LYS A 9 6.13 -16.73 -0.62
CA LYS A 9 4.97 -16.19 0.08
C LYS A 9 3.95 -17.31 0.32
N PRO A 10 3.24 -17.31 1.47
CA PRO A 10 2.10 -18.21 1.66
C PRO A 10 0.97 -17.89 0.67
N ASP A 11 0.12 -18.86 0.33
CA ASP A 11 -1.02 -18.64 -0.59
C ASP A 11 -2.04 -17.63 -0.05
N ALA A 12 -2.15 -17.52 1.27
CA ALA A 12 -3.06 -16.67 1.98
C ALA A 12 -2.36 -16.05 3.20
N GLY A 13 -2.97 -15.02 3.77
CA GLY A 13 -2.45 -14.35 4.96
C GLY A 13 -2.15 -12.88 4.72
N SER A 14 -2.30 -12.11 5.79
CA SER A 14 -2.12 -10.66 5.80
C SER A 14 -0.86 -10.25 6.56
N HIS A 15 -0.45 -8.99 6.38
CA HIS A 15 0.65 -8.36 7.12
C HIS A 15 2.07 -8.90 6.82
N GLY A 16 2.26 -9.65 5.74
CA GLY A 16 3.57 -10.17 5.30
C GLY A 16 4.23 -11.16 6.26
N LYS A 17 3.41 -11.87 7.05
CA LYS A 17 3.88 -13.02 7.82
C LYS A 17 4.35 -14.13 6.88
N ASN A 18 5.45 -14.79 7.25
CA ASN A 18 6.04 -15.91 6.52
C ASN A 18 6.49 -15.62 5.08
N ILE A 19 6.74 -14.36 4.74
CA ILE A 19 7.49 -14.01 3.51
C ILE A 19 8.97 -14.27 3.77
N LYS A 20 9.58 -15.15 2.99
CA LYS A 20 11.01 -15.51 3.09
C LYS A 20 11.72 -15.22 1.76
N LEU A 21 12.94 -14.71 1.82
CA LEU A 21 13.81 -14.55 0.65
C LEU A 21 14.75 -15.75 0.57
N ALA A 22 14.85 -16.37 -0.59
CA ALA A 22 15.86 -17.36 -0.92
C ALA A 22 16.85 -16.74 -1.90
N GLU A 23 18.11 -16.55 -1.51
CA GLU A 23 19.14 -15.94 -2.37
C GLU A 23 19.71 -16.92 -3.41
N GLY A 24 19.43 -18.21 -3.25
CA GLY A 24 19.89 -19.25 -4.16
C GLY A 24 19.22 -20.60 -3.89
N GLN A 25 19.55 -21.58 -4.74
CA GLN A 25 18.88 -22.88 -4.76
C GLN A 25 18.91 -23.62 -3.42
N GLN A 26 20.04 -23.58 -2.70
CA GLN A 26 20.16 -24.28 -1.41
C GLN A 26 19.23 -23.67 -0.34
N GLN A 27 19.18 -22.34 -0.26
CA GLN A 27 18.26 -21.66 0.66
C GLN A 27 16.80 -21.88 0.27
N LEU A 28 16.50 -21.89 -1.04
CA LEU A 28 15.16 -22.20 -1.55
C LEU A 28 14.72 -23.59 -1.11
N LEU A 29 15.56 -24.61 -1.28
CA LEU A 29 15.29 -25.98 -0.86
C LEU A 29 15.10 -26.08 0.65
N ALA A 30 15.94 -25.42 1.43
CA ALA A 30 15.82 -25.38 2.89
C ALA A 30 14.48 -24.77 3.31
N ILE A 31 14.12 -23.61 2.76
CA ILE A 31 12.85 -22.95 3.07
C ILE A 31 11.66 -23.83 2.67
N LEU A 32 11.66 -24.43 1.49
CA LEU A 32 10.57 -25.30 1.04
C LEU A 32 10.43 -26.55 1.92
N SER A 33 11.53 -27.11 2.44
CA SER A 33 11.50 -28.28 3.33
C SER A 33 10.85 -28.00 4.69
N GLU A 34 10.89 -26.74 5.14
CA GLU A 34 10.27 -26.29 6.38
C GLU A 34 8.79 -25.92 6.22
N ILE A 35 8.32 -25.76 4.98
CA ILE A 35 6.95 -25.30 4.73
C ILE A 35 5.99 -26.48 4.75
N GLY A 36 5.15 -26.52 5.77
CA GLY A 36 4.00 -27.42 5.86
C GLY A 36 2.67 -26.71 5.57
N PRO A 37 1.60 -27.48 5.33
CA PRO A 37 0.24 -26.96 5.24
C PRO A 37 -0.14 -26.18 6.51
N SER A 38 -0.78 -25.04 6.36
CA SER A 38 -1.27 -24.23 7.49
C SER A 38 -2.53 -23.46 7.11
N ILE A 39 -3.16 -22.76 8.07
CA ILE A 39 -4.35 -21.93 7.81
C ILE A 39 -4.07 -20.86 6.74
N ILE A 40 -2.85 -20.34 6.70
CA ILE A 40 -2.43 -19.32 5.72
C ILE A 40 -1.73 -19.94 4.50
N ASN A 41 -1.49 -21.24 4.52
CA ASN A 41 -0.88 -21.97 3.41
C ASN A 41 -1.58 -23.33 3.20
N PRO A 42 -2.90 -23.37 2.93
CA PRO A 42 -3.64 -24.60 2.70
C PRO A 42 -3.22 -25.37 1.45
N ILE A 43 -2.76 -24.70 0.39
CA ILE A 43 -2.58 -25.29 -0.95
C ILE A 43 -1.11 -25.28 -1.38
N GLY A 44 -0.33 -24.24 -1.02
CA GLY A 44 1.08 -24.20 -1.38
C GLY A 44 1.72 -22.82 -1.37
N VAL A 45 3.00 -22.78 -1.75
CA VAL A 45 3.82 -21.57 -1.66
C VAL A 45 3.84 -20.86 -3.01
N LEU A 46 3.64 -19.55 -2.99
CA LEU A 46 3.85 -18.68 -4.14
C LEU A 46 5.33 -18.29 -4.20
N ALA A 47 5.99 -18.59 -5.32
CA ALA A 47 7.34 -18.14 -5.62
C ALA A 47 7.27 -16.96 -6.61
N GLN A 48 7.87 -15.85 -6.24
CA GLN A 48 7.94 -14.64 -7.04
C GLN A 48 9.41 -14.21 -7.20
N GLU A 49 9.79 -13.73 -8.38
CA GLU A 49 11.08 -13.06 -8.56
C GLU A 49 11.20 -11.86 -7.60
N LEU A 50 12.41 -11.66 -7.07
CA LEU A 50 12.69 -10.48 -6.25
C LEU A 50 12.57 -9.21 -7.11
N VAL A 51 11.66 -8.33 -6.74
CA VAL A 51 11.61 -6.97 -7.28
C VAL A 51 12.56 -6.11 -6.47
N HIS A 52 13.60 -5.60 -7.12
CA HIS A 52 14.51 -4.62 -6.52
C HIS A 52 13.82 -3.26 -6.43
N LYS A 53 12.96 -3.11 -5.42
CA LYS A 53 12.44 -1.81 -5.04
C LYS A 53 13.50 -1.03 -4.26
N TRP A 54 13.35 0.29 -4.24
CA TRP A 54 14.14 1.15 -3.36
C TRP A 54 13.59 1.08 -1.93
N PHE A 55 13.41 2.19 -1.22
CA PHE A 55 12.94 2.18 0.16
C PHE A 55 11.41 2.24 0.32
N PHE A 56 10.62 2.10 -0.76
CA PHE A 56 9.17 2.24 -0.67
C PHE A 56 8.40 1.31 -1.61
N ASP A 57 7.15 1.07 -1.23
CA ASP A 57 6.12 0.56 -2.14
C ASP A 57 4.96 1.58 -2.20
N LEU A 58 3.99 1.32 -3.08
CA LEU A 58 2.79 2.12 -3.27
C LEU A 58 1.56 1.31 -2.88
N ARG A 59 0.59 1.99 -2.27
CA ARG A 59 -0.79 1.55 -2.14
C ARG A 59 -1.68 2.50 -2.94
N ILE A 60 -2.26 1.96 -4.01
CA ILE A 60 -3.06 2.69 -4.99
C ILE A 60 -4.52 2.27 -4.81
N ILE A 61 -5.42 3.25 -4.69
CA ILE A 61 -6.85 2.98 -4.55
C ILE A 61 -7.54 3.16 -5.89
N VAL A 62 -8.31 2.14 -6.28
CA VAL A 62 -9.18 2.15 -7.45
C VAL A 62 -10.59 1.82 -7.00
N ALA A 63 -11.59 2.49 -7.58
CA ALA A 63 -12.98 2.27 -7.26
C ALA A 63 -13.85 2.28 -8.51
N LYS A 64 -14.98 1.60 -8.41
CA LYS A 64 -16.07 1.63 -9.39
C LYS A 64 -17.39 1.64 -8.64
N GLU A 65 -18.24 2.61 -8.97
CA GLU A 65 -19.64 2.60 -8.59
C GLU A 65 -20.47 2.01 -9.74
N ARG A 66 -21.63 1.43 -9.43
CA ARG A 66 -22.52 0.87 -10.44
C ARG A 66 -22.95 1.95 -11.44
N GLY A 67 -22.88 1.63 -12.73
CA GLY A 67 -23.23 2.55 -13.82
C GLY A 67 -22.20 3.64 -14.10
N LYS A 68 -21.05 3.64 -13.41
CA LYS A 68 -19.92 4.53 -13.69
C LYS A 68 -18.71 3.75 -14.19
N GLU A 69 -17.81 4.45 -14.86
CA GLU A 69 -16.49 3.91 -15.20
C GLU A 69 -15.64 3.74 -13.93
N ALA A 70 -14.76 2.74 -13.95
CA ALA A 70 -13.77 2.57 -12.91
C ALA A 70 -12.74 3.72 -12.96
N TYR A 71 -12.29 4.17 -11.80
CA TYR A 71 -11.30 5.24 -11.71
C TYR A 71 -10.28 4.97 -10.60
N CYS A 72 -9.05 5.45 -10.85
CA CYS A 72 -7.98 5.48 -9.86
C CYS A 72 -7.90 6.87 -9.24
N TYR A 73 -7.72 6.95 -7.92
CA TYR A 73 -7.47 8.23 -7.25
C TYR A 73 -6.17 8.88 -7.78
N PRO A 74 -6.07 10.21 -7.80
CA PRO A 74 -4.88 10.91 -8.29
C PRO A 74 -3.68 10.78 -7.34
N THR A 75 -3.91 10.30 -6.12
CA THR A 75 -2.90 10.13 -5.07
C THR A 75 -2.80 8.66 -4.66
N ALA A 76 -1.63 8.30 -4.13
CA ALA A 76 -1.37 7.02 -3.49
C ALA A 76 -0.67 7.24 -2.15
N MET A 77 -0.71 6.21 -1.32
CA MET A 77 0.11 6.15 -0.12
C MET A 77 1.38 5.38 -0.44
N ALA A 78 2.53 6.06 -0.39
CA ALA A 78 3.82 5.41 -0.40
C ALA A 78 4.15 4.92 1.03
N ARG A 79 4.42 3.62 1.20
CA ARG A 79 4.83 3.05 2.49
C ARG A 79 6.34 2.80 2.45
N THR A 80 7.07 3.42 3.36
CA THR A 80 8.54 3.42 3.33
C THR A 80 9.15 2.48 4.37
N GLY A 81 10.30 1.89 4.08
CA GLY A 81 11.08 1.08 5.01
C GLY A 81 12.57 1.17 4.68
N LEU A 82 13.38 1.55 5.68
CA LEU A 82 14.84 1.70 5.54
C LEU A 82 15.63 0.43 5.83
N ASN A 83 15.07 -0.47 6.65
CA ASN A 83 15.83 -1.57 7.29
C ASN A 83 15.39 -2.97 6.85
N ASP A 84 14.41 -3.09 5.95
CA ASP A 84 13.85 -4.37 5.53
C ASP A 84 13.28 -4.26 4.10
N PHE A 85 13.45 -5.31 3.30
CA PHE A 85 12.79 -5.41 1.99
C PHE A 85 11.25 -5.47 2.12
N ARG A 86 10.71 -5.65 3.34
CA ARG A 86 9.28 -5.59 3.65
C ARG A 86 8.88 -4.20 4.12
N THR A 87 7.94 -3.57 3.42
CA THR A 87 7.48 -2.18 3.65
C THR A 87 6.07 -2.11 4.26
N ASN A 88 5.56 -3.21 4.82
CA ASN A 88 4.20 -3.27 5.34
C ASN A 88 3.92 -2.20 6.40
N ALA A 89 2.85 -1.42 6.21
CA ALA A 89 2.39 -0.38 7.15
C ALA A 89 2.13 -0.90 8.58
N TYR A 90 1.80 -2.18 8.73
CA TYR A 90 1.63 -2.84 10.03
C TYR A 90 2.92 -2.85 10.88
N LEU A 91 4.09 -2.69 10.25
CA LEU A 91 5.40 -2.62 10.92
C LEU A 91 5.71 -1.23 11.50
N GLY A 92 4.76 -0.28 11.45
CA GLY A 92 4.98 1.08 11.96
C GLY A 92 5.86 1.92 11.02
N ASN A 93 5.71 1.69 9.71
CA ASN A 93 6.44 2.40 8.67
C ASN A 93 5.90 3.82 8.45
N MET A 94 6.80 4.76 8.15
CA MET A 94 6.43 6.10 7.71
C MET A 94 5.68 6.04 6.36
N VAL A 95 4.73 6.95 6.18
CA VAL A 95 3.82 6.95 5.02
C VAL A 95 3.72 8.33 4.40
N PHE A 96 3.69 8.38 3.07
CA PHE A 96 3.69 9.63 2.32
C PHE A 96 2.57 9.63 1.29
N GLY A 97 1.78 10.69 1.28
CA GLY A 97 0.83 10.98 0.21
C GLY A 97 1.54 11.52 -1.02
N ILE A 98 1.54 10.73 -2.10
CA ILE A 98 2.19 11.08 -3.36
C ILE A 98 1.18 11.24 -4.49
N LYS A 99 1.50 12.04 -5.49
CA LYS A 99 0.76 12.12 -6.76
C LYS A 99 1.14 10.96 -7.67
N LEU A 100 0.14 10.35 -8.30
CA LEU A 100 0.34 9.31 -9.30
C LEU A 100 0.37 9.91 -10.71
N PRO A 101 1.40 9.57 -11.52
CA PRO A 101 1.38 9.79 -12.96
C PRO A 101 0.18 9.14 -13.64
N GLN A 102 -0.27 9.74 -14.75
CA GLN A 102 -1.45 9.28 -15.48
C GLN A 102 -1.34 7.81 -15.92
N LYS A 103 -0.21 7.41 -16.46
CA LYS A 103 0.03 6.05 -16.94
C LYS A 103 -0.15 4.99 -15.84
N ILE A 104 0.31 5.28 -14.62
CA ILE A 104 0.14 4.38 -13.47
C ILE A 104 -1.33 4.26 -13.09
N ARG A 105 -2.08 5.36 -13.12
CA ARG A 105 -3.52 5.37 -12.83
C ARG A 105 -4.30 4.53 -13.85
N GLU A 106 -3.98 4.66 -15.13
CA GLU A 106 -4.60 3.88 -16.20
C GLU A 106 -4.30 2.37 -16.06
N ASN A 107 -3.06 2.02 -15.74
CA ASN A 107 -2.67 0.63 -15.50
C ASN A 107 -3.36 0.07 -14.24
N ALA A 108 -3.46 0.86 -13.18
CA ALA A 108 -4.16 0.47 -11.96
C ALA A 108 -5.65 0.17 -12.21
N VAL A 109 -6.33 0.97 -13.04
CA VAL A 109 -7.71 0.69 -13.45
C VAL A 109 -7.80 -0.66 -14.17
N LYS A 110 -6.95 -0.90 -15.18
CA LYS A 110 -6.94 -2.18 -15.92
C LYS A 110 -6.70 -3.40 -15.02
N CYS A 111 -5.76 -3.28 -14.06
CA CYS A 111 -5.50 -4.32 -13.09
C CYS A 111 -6.73 -4.59 -12.22
N ALA A 112 -7.35 -3.54 -11.67
CA ALA A 112 -8.51 -3.67 -10.80
C ALA A 112 -9.74 -4.25 -11.54
N GLU A 113 -9.99 -3.84 -12.78
CA GLU A 113 -11.05 -4.39 -13.63
C GLU A 113 -10.84 -5.89 -13.91
N SER A 114 -9.60 -6.29 -14.19
CA SER A 114 -9.24 -7.70 -14.42
C SER A 114 -9.52 -8.57 -13.19
N ILE A 115 -9.34 -8.02 -11.99
CA ILE A 115 -9.59 -8.69 -10.71
C ILE A 115 -11.09 -8.72 -10.39
N ALA A 116 -11.77 -7.59 -10.59
CA ALA A 116 -13.18 -7.41 -10.26
C ALA A 116 -14.12 -8.15 -11.21
N LYS A 117 -13.70 -8.40 -12.47
CA LYS A 117 -14.50 -9.06 -13.51
C LYS A 117 -15.89 -8.41 -13.64
N ASP A 118 -16.94 -9.20 -13.42
CA ASP A 118 -18.34 -8.80 -13.62
C ASP A 118 -18.94 -8.04 -12.42
N CYS A 119 -18.15 -7.73 -11.39
CA CYS A 119 -18.62 -6.93 -10.25
C CYS A 119 -19.01 -5.51 -10.69
N GLU A 120 -20.27 -5.14 -10.44
CA GLU A 120 -20.83 -3.84 -10.83
C GLU A 120 -20.29 -2.67 -10.01
N ALA A 121 -19.92 -2.90 -8.74
CA ALA A 121 -19.34 -1.90 -7.85
C ALA A 121 -18.29 -2.53 -6.92
N TRP A 122 -17.18 -1.83 -6.69
CA TRP A 122 -16.05 -2.32 -5.90
C TRP A 122 -15.11 -1.19 -5.49
N VAL A 123 -14.30 -1.47 -4.47
CA VAL A 123 -13.12 -0.67 -4.07
C VAL A 123 -11.97 -1.65 -3.87
N ILE A 124 -10.85 -1.41 -4.55
CA ILE A 124 -9.67 -2.28 -4.50
C ILE A 124 -8.45 -1.42 -4.17
N ALA A 125 -7.67 -1.84 -3.17
CA ALA A 125 -6.30 -1.37 -3.00
C ALA A 125 -5.34 -2.27 -3.77
N LEU A 126 -4.58 -1.69 -4.68
CA LEU A 126 -3.48 -2.35 -5.37
C LEU A 126 -2.17 -1.95 -4.71
N ASP A 127 -1.41 -2.95 -4.28
CA ASP A 127 -0.05 -2.74 -3.81
C ASP A 127 0.91 -2.92 -5.01
N ALA A 128 1.78 -1.92 -5.20
CA ALA A 128 2.69 -1.86 -6.33
C ALA A 128 4.10 -1.46 -5.89
N MET A 129 5.10 -1.95 -6.61
CA MET A 129 6.51 -1.62 -6.43
C MET A 129 7.04 -1.03 -7.73
N ILE A 130 8.05 -0.17 -7.63
CA ILE A 130 8.83 0.23 -8.81
C ILE A 130 10.04 -0.70 -8.87
N ASP A 131 10.20 -1.38 -10.00
CA ASP A 131 11.38 -2.17 -10.27
C ASP A 131 12.52 -1.25 -10.71
N PHE A 132 13.53 -1.08 -9.86
CA PHE A 132 14.73 -0.32 -10.21
C PHE A 132 15.73 -1.17 -11.02
N GLY A 133 15.51 -2.49 -11.15
CA GLY A 133 16.35 -3.43 -11.88
C GLY A 133 17.57 -3.92 -11.11
N GLU A 134 18.04 -3.15 -10.16
CA GLU A 134 19.13 -3.50 -9.25
C GLU A 134 18.89 -2.90 -7.87
N GLU A 135 19.60 -3.40 -6.87
CA GLU A 135 19.57 -2.81 -5.54
C GLU A 135 20.20 -1.42 -5.58
N ILE A 136 19.42 -0.41 -5.18
CA ILE A 136 19.89 0.97 -5.13
C ILE A 136 20.10 1.40 -3.68
N PRO A 137 21.32 1.81 -3.30
CA PRO A 137 21.58 2.38 -2.00
C PRO A 137 20.70 3.61 -1.71
N ILE A 138 20.26 3.74 -0.47
CA ILE A 138 19.51 4.93 -0.03
C ILE A 138 20.51 6.06 0.19
N ASP A 139 20.25 7.23 -0.39
CA ASP A 139 21.10 8.42 -0.22
C ASP A 139 21.16 8.82 1.26
N LYS A 140 22.36 9.18 1.74
CA LYS A 140 22.58 9.74 3.08
C LYS A 140 21.69 10.94 3.36
N HIS A 141 21.38 11.74 2.35
CA HIS A 141 20.43 12.84 2.47
C HIS A 141 19.05 12.32 2.88
N ILE A 142 18.53 11.30 2.21
CA ILE A 142 17.22 10.70 2.52
C ILE A 142 17.22 10.13 3.93
N ILE A 143 18.27 9.40 4.31
CA ILE A 143 18.43 8.87 5.68
C ILE A 143 18.35 10.01 6.71
N SER A 144 19.07 11.12 6.48
CA SER A 144 19.02 12.28 7.35
C SER A 144 17.64 12.94 7.42
N GLU A 145 16.88 12.98 6.32
CA GLU A 145 15.50 13.47 6.35
C GLU A 145 14.58 12.54 7.16
N PHE A 146 14.77 11.21 7.08
CA PHE A 146 14.03 10.26 7.92
C PHE A 146 14.33 10.47 9.42
N GLU A 147 15.59 10.70 9.79
CA GLU A 147 15.98 10.99 11.17
C GLU A 147 15.31 12.27 11.71
N LYS A 148 15.24 13.32 10.88
CA LYS A 148 14.54 14.57 11.24
C LYS A 148 13.04 14.37 11.39
N LEU A 149 12.46 13.44 10.64
CA LEU A 149 11.03 13.18 10.62
C LEU A 149 10.60 12.24 11.76
N ALA A 150 11.52 11.43 12.28
CA ALA A 150 11.25 10.43 13.32
C ALA A 150 10.54 10.98 14.57
N PRO A 151 10.89 12.14 15.15
CA PRO A 151 10.19 12.66 16.32
C PRO A 151 8.70 12.95 16.05
N LEU A 152 8.38 13.51 14.88
CA LEU A 152 6.99 13.81 14.50
C LEU A 152 6.19 12.53 14.27
N PHE A 153 6.82 11.53 13.67
CA PHE A 153 6.18 10.24 13.44
C PHE A 153 5.99 9.42 14.73
N ASN A 154 6.96 9.49 15.67
CA ASN A 154 6.85 8.86 16.98
C ASN A 154 5.65 9.42 17.76
N GLU A 155 5.34 10.71 17.62
CA GLU A 155 4.15 11.30 18.23
C GLU A 155 2.85 10.71 17.66
N ILE A 156 2.78 10.53 16.33
CA ILE A 156 1.66 9.83 15.69
C ILE A 156 1.51 8.41 16.26
N GLN A 157 2.61 7.66 16.35
CA GLN A 157 2.60 6.30 16.90
C GLN A 157 2.15 6.28 18.37
N ARG A 158 2.60 7.26 19.17
CA ARG A 158 2.19 7.43 20.57
C ARG A 158 0.71 7.75 20.72
N ILE A 159 0.12 8.52 19.80
CA ILE A 159 -1.33 8.77 19.80
C ILE A 159 -2.08 7.49 19.41
N LYS A 160 -1.60 6.78 18.37
CA LYS A 160 -2.23 5.53 17.90
C LYS A 160 -2.20 4.40 18.94
N SER A 161 -1.20 4.35 19.81
CA SER A 161 -1.09 3.31 20.84
C SER A 161 -2.00 3.53 22.06
N GLN A 162 -2.62 4.70 22.18
CA GLN A 162 -3.55 4.99 23.27
C GLN A 162 -4.82 4.14 23.10
N LYS A 163 -5.27 3.51 24.19
CA LYS A 163 -6.56 2.81 24.20
C LYS A 163 -7.67 3.86 24.14
N VAL A 164 -8.30 3.99 22.97
CA VAL A 164 -9.44 4.89 22.75
C VAL A 164 -10.72 4.16 23.08
N ASN A 165 -11.52 4.69 24.01
CA ASN A 165 -12.92 4.27 24.15
C ASN A 165 -13.80 5.10 23.19
N LYS A 166 -14.95 4.56 22.79
CA LYS A 166 -15.87 5.19 21.82
C LYS A 166 -16.28 6.63 22.21
N GLU A 167 -16.29 6.94 23.50
CA GLU A 167 -16.66 8.24 24.05
C GLU A 167 -15.66 9.36 23.74
N ASN A 168 -14.36 9.04 23.61
CA ASN A 168 -13.29 10.04 23.39
C ASN A 168 -12.77 10.08 21.95
N PHE A 169 -13.42 9.36 21.04
CA PHE A 169 -12.95 9.21 19.65
C PHE A 169 -12.75 10.56 18.96
N CYS A 170 -13.68 11.51 19.09
CA CYS A 170 -13.58 12.81 18.43
C CYS A 170 -12.32 13.59 18.86
N SER A 171 -12.04 13.63 20.16
CA SER A 171 -10.87 14.32 20.71
C SER A 171 -9.57 13.63 20.27
N TRP A 172 -9.57 12.30 20.31
CA TRP A 172 -8.42 11.52 19.89
C TRP A 172 -8.14 11.64 18.38
N ASN A 173 -9.18 11.58 17.54
CA ASN A 173 -9.04 11.73 16.09
C ASN A 173 -8.52 13.12 15.72
N LYS A 174 -8.99 14.17 16.41
CA LYS A 174 -8.47 15.54 16.22
C LYS A 174 -6.97 15.63 16.52
N LYS A 175 -6.52 15.05 17.64
CA LYS A 175 -5.07 15.00 17.99
C LYS A 175 -4.26 14.25 16.93
N LEU A 176 -4.81 13.14 16.42
CA LEU A 176 -4.16 12.35 15.39
C LEU A 176 -4.04 13.14 14.07
N GLU A 177 -5.10 13.85 13.67
CA GLU A 177 -5.11 14.74 12.50
C GLU A 177 -4.09 15.88 12.63
N GLU A 178 -4.03 16.55 13.79
CA GLU A 178 -3.06 17.62 14.06
C GLU A 178 -1.61 17.12 14.03
N ALA A 179 -1.35 15.93 14.60
CA ALA A 179 -0.03 15.29 14.56
C ALA A 179 0.38 14.91 13.13
N PHE A 180 -0.55 14.33 12.35
CA PHE A 180 -0.31 14.01 10.94
C PHE A 180 -0.10 15.26 10.09
N GLN A 181 -0.85 16.34 10.35
CA GLN A 181 -0.67 17.60 9.65
C GLN A 181 0.70 18.21 9.95
N SER A 182 1.15 18.16 11.21
CA SER A 182 2.49 18.61 11.60
C SER A 182 3.59 17.79 10.92
N TYR A 183 3.40 16.46 10.85
CA TYR A 183 4.27 15.54 10.12
C TYR A 183 4.32 15.87 8.62
N ALA A 184 3.17 16.00 7.96
CA ALA A 184 3.05 16.23 6.52
C ALA A 184 3.48 17.64 6.08
N ASN A 185 3.41 18.63 6.97
CA ASN A 185 3.85 20.00 6.69
C ASN A 185 5.35 20.22 6.98
N SER A 186 6.05 19.23 7.54
CA SER A 186 7.46 19.35 7.82
C SER A 186 8.29 19.38 6.54
N LYS A 187 9.40 20.13 6.56
CA LYS A 187 10.33 20.20 5.42
C LYS A 187 10.89 18.81 5.07
N ALA A 188 11.20 18.01 6.07
CA ALA A 188 11.73 16.66 5.87
C ALA A 188 10.73 15.74 5.15
N TYR A 189 9.45 15.85 5.49
CA TYR A 189 8.40 15.14 4.76
C TYR A 189 8.34 15.55 3.29
N CYS A 190 8.37 16.85 3.00
CA CYS A 190 8.35 17.36 1.63
C CYS A 190 9.57 16.87 0.82
N ASN A 191 10.77 16.90 1.41
CA ASN A 191 11.99 16.44 0.75
C ASN A 191 11.88 14.95 0.35
N ILE A 192 11.48 14.07 1.27
CA ILE A 192 11.31 12.64 0.97
C ILE A 192 10.19 12.43 -0.07
N LYS A 193 9.05 13.11 0.10
CA LYS A 193 7.93 13.04 -0.84
C LYS A 193 8.35 13.42 -2.26
N GLU A 194 9.13 14.49 -2.42
CA GLU A 194 9.61 14.93 -3.73
C GLU A 194 10.52 13.88 -4.39
N GLU A 195 11.40 13.24 -3.64
CA GLU A 195 12.26 12.17 -4.17
C GLU A 195 11.44 10.93 -4.59
N ILE A 196 10.42 10.56 -3.81
CA ILE A 196 9.49 9.50 -4.18
C ILE A 196 8.73 9.88 -5.46
N GLU A 197 8.12 11.06 -5.52
CA GLU A 197 7.33 11.50 -6.68
C GLU A 197 8.20 11.61 -7.96
N LYS A 198 9.43 12.12 -7.85
CA LYS A 198 10.39 12.16 -8.96
C LYS A 198 10.71 10.74 -9.45
N SER A 199 11.01 9.82 -8.52
CA SER A 199 11.31 8.42 -8.85
C SER A 199 10.13 7.73 -9.55
N VAL A 200 8.92 7.86 -8.99
CA VAL A 200 7.67 7.32 -9.56
C VAL A 200 7.42 7.85 -10.97
N LYS A 201 7.63 9.15 -11.19
CA LYS A 201 7.45 9.78 -12.50
C LYS A 201 8.48 9.28 -13.52
N ASN A 202 9.76 9.25 -13.15
CA ASN A 202 10.84 8.84 -14.06
C ASN A 202 10.73 7.36 -14.45
N MET A 203 10.13 6.53 -13.60
CA MET A 203 10.04 5.08 -13.78
C MET A 203 8.62 4.54 -13.85
N GLU A 204 7.68 5.35 -14.33
CA GLU A 204 6.26 4.96 -14.43
C GLU A 204 6.00 3.72 -15.32
N HIS A 205 6.96 3.35 -16.16
CA HIS A 205 6.91 2.17 -17.03
C HIS A 205 7.42 0.88 -16.36
N ARG A 206 8.03 0.97 -15.16
CA ARG A 206 8.57 -0.17 -14.40
C ARG A 206 7.76 -0.47 -13.14
N VAL A 207 6.52 0.01 -13.08
CA VAL A 207 5.61 -0.28 -11.97
C VAL A 207 5.09 -1.71 -12.10
N VAL A 208 5.28 -2.49 -11.04
CA VAL A 208 4.83 -3.88 -10.91
C VAL A 208 3.77 -3.95 -9.81
N PHE A 209 2.54 -4.28 -10.20
CA PHE A 209 1.46 -4.60 -9.27
C PHE A 209 1.66 -6.04 -8.77
N HIS A 210 1.69 -6.23 -7.45
CA HIS A 210 2.01 -7.54 -6.88
C HIS A 210 0.96 -8.08 -5.91
N GLU A 211 -0.01 -7.27 -5.48
CA GLU A 211 -1.08 -7.70 -4.58
C GLU A 211 -2.31 -6.81 -4.73
N ALA A 212 -3.48 -7.39 -4.54
CA ALA A 212 -4.76 -6.67 -4.53
C ALA A 212 -5.55 -7.03 -3.27
N ASN A 213 -6.11 -6.00 -2.64
CA ASN A 213 -6.82 -6.08 -1.38
C ASN A 213 -8.23 -5.51 -1.54
N SER A 214 -9.24 -6.36 -1.33
CA SER A 214 -10.66 -5.99 -1.36
C SER A 214 -11.17 -5.40 -0.04
N CYS A 215 -10.38 -5.53 1.03
CA CYS A 215 -10.62 -4.90 2.34
C CYS A 215 -9.46 -3.96 2.66
N PRO A 216 -9.31 -2.84 1.93
CA PRO A 216 -8.23 -1.90 2.18
C PRO A 216 -8.36 -1.27 3.57
N ASP A 217 -7.23 -1.05 4.25
CA ASP A 217 -7.22 -0.40 5.56
C ASP A 217 -7.91 0.97 5.49
N PHE A 218 -9.02 1.08 6.23
CA PHE A 218 -10.09 2.00 5.91
C PHE A 218 -9.80 3.46 6.28
N TRP A 219 -9.03 3.75 7.32
CA TRP A 219 -9.41 4.95 8.09
C TRP A 219 -8.31 5.93 8.52
N GLU A 220 -7.09 5.51 8.90
CA GLU A 220 -6.07 6.49 9.33
C GLU A 220 -5.13 6.87 8.21
N GLN A 221 -4.29 5.94 7.78
CA GLN A 221 -3.13 6.30 6.98
C GLN A 221 -3.52 6.62 5.54
N THR A 222 -4.43 5.85 4.94
CA THR A 222 -4.93 6.14 3.59
C THR A 222 -5.64 7.51 3.54
N ARG A 223 -6.43 7.84 4.58
CA ARG A 223 -7.13 9.13 4.68
C ARG A 223 -6.18 10.28 4.96
N LEU A 224 -5.30 10.15 5.96
CA LEU A 224 -4.44 11.23 6.45
C LEU A 224 -3.23 11.45 5.54
N ALA A 225 -2.64 10.40 4.97
CA ALA A 225 -1.51 10.52 4.06
C ALA A 225 -1.97 10.79 2.63
N ALA A 226 -2.84 9.97 2.05
CA ALA A 226 -3.23 10.08 0.64
C ALA A 226 -4.45 10.98 0.40
N GLY A 227 -5.16 11.42 1.44
CA GLY A 227 -6.36 12.24 1.29
C GLY A 227 -7.58 11.48 0.78
N ILE A 228 -7.60 10.15 0.91
CA ILE A 228 -8.64 9.29 0.34
C ILE A 228 -9.53 8.76 1.47
N ASP A 229 -10.79 9.22 1.50
CA ASP A 229 -11.82 8.72 2.42
C ASP A 229 -12.48 7.45 1.85
N LEU A 230 -11.93 6.30 2.23
CA LEU A 230 -12.43 5.00 1.78
C LEU A 230 -13.82 4.68 2.33
N ALA A 231 -14.16 5.15 3.54
CA ALA A 231 -15.47 4.92 4.13
C ALA A 231 -16.56 5.59 3.30
N LYS A 232 -16.33 6.84 2.88
CA LYS A 232 -17.21 7.54 1.94
C LYS A 232 -17.31 6.79 0.61
N GLN A 233 -16.19 6.29 0.07
CA GLN A 233 -16.22 5.60 -1.23
C GLN A 233 -17.00 4.29 -1.17
N LEU A 234 -16.87 3.52 -0.10
CA LEU A 234 -17.63 2.29 0.09
C LEU A 234 -19.13 2.56 0.21
N LEU A 235 -19.50 3.64 0.91
CA LEU A 235 -20.89 4.07 0.99
C LEU A 235 -21.45 4.41 -0.40
N LEU A 236 -20.71 5.16 -1.22
CA LEU A 236 -21.10 5.47 -2.60
C LEU A 236 -21.28 4.20 -3.43
N CYS A 237 -20.34 3.24 -3.33
CA CYS A 237 -20.48 1.95 -4.01
C CYS A 237 -21.73 1.19 -3.51
N ALA A 238 -21.99 1.14 -2.21
CA ALA A 238 -23.17 0.47 -1.66
C ALA A 238 -24.48 1.14 -2.10
N GLU A 239 -24.56 2.47 -2.03
CA GLU A 239 -25.73 3.25 -2.49
C GLU A 239 -26.01 3.03 -3.98
N SER A 240 -24.95 2.97 -4.81
CA SER A 240 -25.08 2.70 -6.25
C SER A 240 -25.71 1.33 -6.55
N LEU A 241 -25.53 0.35 -5.66
CA LEU A 241 -26.15 -0.98 -5.76
C LEU A 241 -27.62 -0.97 -5.29
N LEU A 242 -27.96 -0.14 -4.30
CA LEU A 242 -29.30 -0.04 -3.72
C LEU A 242 -30.29 0.71 -4.62
N ASN A 243 -29.83 1.61 -5.47
CA ASN A 243 -30.66 2.40 -6.40
C ASN A 243 -31.34 1.58 -7.53
N LYS A 244 -31.61 0.29 -7.31
CA LYS A 244 -32.35 -0.64 -8.19
C LYS A 244 -33.73 -0.14 -8.64
N GLN A 245 -34.32 0.85 -7.97
CA GLN A 245 -35.70 1.29 -8.23
C GLN A 245 -35.86 2.48 -9.20
N ALA A 246 -34.78 3.15 -9.63
CA ALA A 246 -34.92 4.31 -10.52
C ALA A 246 -34.78 4.03 -12.02
N TYR A 247 -34.36 2.81 -12.42
CA TYR A 247 -34.07 2.48 -13.83
C TYR A 247 -34.91 1.33 -14.41
N ILE A 248 -35.99 0.94 -13.73
CA ILE A 248 -37.05 0.09 -14.30
C ILE A 248 -38.36 0.87 -14.23
N SER A 249 -38.44 2.01 -14.92
CA SER A 249 -39.68 2.76 -15.21
C SER A 249 -39.36 3.96 -16.10
N THR A 250 -39.11 3.72 -17.39
CA THR A 250 -39.52 4.57 -18.54
C THR A 250 -39.24 3.80 -19.81
#